data_AF-N9P6Q1-F1
#
_entry.id   AF-N9P6Q1-F1
#
_cell.length_a   1.000
_cell.length_b   1.000
_cell.length_c   1.000
_cell.angle_alpha   90.00
_cell.angle_beta   90.00
_cell.angle_gamma   90.00
#
_symmetry.space_group_name_H-M   'P 1'
#
loop_
_entity.id
_entity.type
_entity.pdbx_description
1 polymer ?
#
loop_
_entity_poly.entity_id
_entity_poly.type
_entity_poly.pdbx_seq_one_letter_code
_entity_poly.pdbx_strand_id
1 'polypeptide(L)' 'MVMILKLCIGGDLDGKRVDLNKKKIKAGEIESNKSSAYFKQIYVKNDRVYSFWICQDLNADEVTCRVEDILSKIK' A
#
# COMPACT_ATOMS: atom_id res chain seq x y z
N MET A 1 15.43 9.70 6.54
CA MET A 1 14.16 9.62 7.30
C MET A 1 13.17 8.78 6.47
N VAL A 2 12.69 7.66 7.00
CA VAL A 2 11.71 6.81 6.28
C VAL A 2 10.33 7.48 6.37
N MET A 3 9.77 7.92 5.24
CA MET A 3 8.41 8.44 5.21
C MET A 3 7.43 7.27 5.07
N ILE A 4 6.84 6.85 6.19
CA ILE A 4 6.00 5.65 6.18
C ILE A 4 4.61 5.99 5.63
N LEU A 5 4.49 5.96 4.30
CA LEU A 5 3.22 6.14 3.60
C LEU A 5 2.41 4.83 3.57
N LYS A 6 1.92 4.41 4.75
CA LYS A 6 1.14 3.19 5.09
C LYS A 6 -0.20 3.03 4.35
N LEU A 7 -0.28 3.42 3.08
CA LEU A 7 -1.49 3.48 2.28
C LEU A 7 -1.74 2.13 1.58
N CYS A 8 -2.97 1.67 1.64
CA CYS A 8 -3.47 0.54 0.87
C CYS A 8 -3.80 0.95 -0.57
N ILE A 9 -3.35 0.13 -1.51
CA ILE A 9 -3.57 0.27 -2.95
C ILE A 9 -4.31 -0.99 -3.41
N GLY A 10 -5.52 -0.78 -3.93
CA GLY A 10 -6.45 -1.79 -4.41
C GLY A 10 -7.24 -2.52 -3.34
N GLY A 11 -8.14 -3.39 -3.81
CA GLY A 11 -8.99 -4.24 -2.97
C GLY A 11 -9.91 -3.46 -2.03
N ASP A 12 -10.35 -4.13 -0.97
CA ASP A 12 -11.36 -3.60 -0.05
C ASP A 12 -10.89 -2.38 0.79
N LEU A 13 -9.59 -2.19 0.96
CA LEU A 13 -8.98 -1.12 1.76
C LEU A 13 -8.33 -0.03 0.91
N ASP A 14 -8.61 0.05 -0.39
CA ASP A 14 -8.01 1.06 -1.28
C ASP A 14 -8.11 2.48 -0.69
N GLY A 15 -6.98 3.20 -0.68
CA GLY A 15 -6.87 4.55 -0.10
C GLY A 15 -6.86 4.63 1.43
N LYS A 16 -7.04 3.51 2.15
CA LYS A 16 -7.00 3.49 3.62
C LYS A 16 -5.56 3.43 4.12
N ARG A 17 -5.27 4.13 5.21
CA ARG A 17 -3.97 4.01 5.91
C ARG A 17 -4.05 2.93 6.96
N VAL A 18 -3.13 1.98 6.92
CA VAL A 18 -3.05 0.86 7.86
C VAL A 18 -1.66 0.81 8.48
N ASP A 19 -1.58 1.11 9.76
CA ASP A 19 -0.34 1.09 10.53
C ASP A 19 -0.17 -0.25 11.25
N LEU A 20 0.33 -1.26 10.53
CA LEU A 20 0.63 -2.57 11.07
C LEU A 20 2.09 -2.94 10.82
N ASN A 21 2.77 -3.46 11.84
CA ASN A 21 4.14 -3.95 11.70
C ASN A 21 4.16 -5.41 11.23
N LYS A 22 3.59 -5.67 10.06
CA LYS A 22 3.54 -7.00 9.43
C LYS A 22 4.09 -6.94 7.99
N LYS A 23 4.39 -8.12 7.42
CA LYS A 23 4.78 -8.26 6.00
C LYS A 23 3.57 -8.45 5.07
N LYS A 24 2.49 -9.02 5.62
CA LYS A 24 1.21 -9.27 4.94
C LYS A 24 0.09 -9.00 5.93
N ILE A 25 -1.03 -8.51 5.42
CA ILE A 25 -2.26 -8.25 6.19
C ILE A 25 -3.45 -8.75 5.39
N LYS A 26 -4.52 -9.14 6.09
CA LYS A 26 -5.82 -9.36 5.46
C LYS A 26 -6.74 -8.23 5.85
N ALA A 27 -7.58 -7.78 4.93
CA ALA A 27 -8.57 -6.75 5.21
C ALA A 27 -9.49 -7.15 6.36
N GLY A 28 -9.81 -8.44 6.47
CA GLY A 28 -10.58 -9.02 7.57
C GLY A 28 -10.01 -8.79 8.97
N GLU A 29 -8.69 -8.58 9.10
CA GLU A 29 -8.07 -8.23 10.39
C GLU A 29 -8.40 -6.79 10.84
N ILE A 30 -8.86 -5.95 9.90
CA ILE A 30 -9.10 -4.52 10.10
C ILE A 30 -10.61 -4.24 10.04
N GLU A 31 -11.31 -4.91 9.13
CA GLU A 31 -12.76 -4.84 8.95
C GLU A 31 -13.28 -6.25 8.63
N SER A 32 -14.06 -6.82 9.55
CA SER A 32 -14.46 -8.23 9.53
C SER A 32 -15.24 -8.67 8.28
N ASN A 33 -15.81 -7.74 7.52
CA ASN A 33 -16.56 -8.01 6.29
C ASN A 33 -15.69 -8.04 5.02
N LYS A 34 -14.38 -7.81 5.14
CA LYS A 34 -13.46 -7.69 4.02
C LYS A 34 -12.55 -8.92 3.93
N SER A 35 -12.16 -9.28 2.71
CA SER A 35 -11.40 -10.53 2.46
C SER A 35 -10.11 -10.33 1.67
N SER A 36 -9.91 -9.14 1.07
CA SER A 36 -8.71 -8.79 0.31
C SER A 36 -7.43 -9.02 1.11
N ALA A 37 -6.42 -9.59 0.47
CA ALA A 37 -5.11 -9.80 1.06
C ALA A 37 -4.10 -8.78 0.52
N TYR A 38 -3.24 -8.28 1.40
CA TYR A 38 -2.22 -7.29 1.04
C TYR A 38 -0.84 -7.76 1.43
N PHE A 39 0.16 -7.33 0.67
CA PHE A 39 1.56 -7.44 1.03
C PHE A 39 2.20 -6.06 1.10
N LYS A 40 3.20 -5.94 1.97
CA LYS A 40 3.94 -4.69 2.12
C LYS A 40 4.97 -4.58 1.00
N GLN A 41 4.95 -3.48 0.26
CA GLN A 41 5.95 -3.16 -0.75
C GLN A 41 6.61 -1.82 -0.44
N ILE A 42 7.94 -1.80 -0.53
CA ILE A 42 8.76 -0.64 -0.23
C ILE A 42 9.26 -0.05 -1.54
N TYR A 43 9.14 1.27 -1.67
CA TYR A 43 9.59 2.04 -2.83
C TYR A 43 10.56 3.11 -2.35
N VAL A 44 11.58 3.40 -3.17
CA VAL A 44 12.58 4.43 -2.86
C VAL A 44 12.53 5.47 -3.97
N LYS A 45 12.34 6.74 -3.60
CA LYS A 45 12.34 7.87 -4.53
C LYS A 45 13.00 9.07 -3.87
N ASN A 46 14.01 9.64 -4.53
CA ASN A 46 14.76 10.83 -4.07
C ASN A 46 15.25 10.71 -2.62
N ASP A 47 15.92 9.60 -2.28
CA ASP A 47 16.42 9.28 -0.92
C ASP A 47 15.32 9.08 0.15
N ARG A 48 14.04 9.20 -0.22
CA ARG A 48 12.91 8.91 0.66
C ARG A 48 12.40 7.49 0.41
N VAL A 49 12.17 6.78 1.50
CA VAL A 49 11.61 5.43 1.50
C VAL A 49 10.11 5.51 1.80
N TYR A 50 9.28 4.92 0.94
CA TYR A 50 7.83 4.84 1.02
C TYR A 50 7.39 3.38 1.17
N SER A 51 6.28 3.13 1.87
CA SER A 51 5.84 1.77 2.20
C SER A 51 4.34 1.61 2.00
N PHE A 52 3.92 0.96 0.93
CA PHE A 52 2.53 0.74 0.57
C PHE A 52 2.05 -0.67 0.91
N TRP A 53 0.75 -0.83 1.10
CA TRP A 53 0.08 -2.12 1.15
C TRP A 53 -0.55 -2.40 -0.21
N ILE A 54 -0.05 -3.39 -0.92
CA ILE A 54 -0.50 -3.73 -2.27
C ILE A 54 -1.44 -4.92 -2.19
N CYS A 55 -2.64 -4.79 -2.74
CA CYS A 55 -3.58 -5.90 -2.86
C CYS A 55 -2.98 -6.99 -3.75
N GLN A 56 -3.12 -8.26 -3.35
CA GLN A 56 -2.58 -9.40 -4.10
C GLN A 56 -3.27 -9.59 -5.46
N ASP A 57 -4.50 -9.09 -5.61
CA ASP A 57 -5.28 -9.24 -6.84
C ASP A 57 -4.96 -8.16 -7.89
N LEU A 58 -4.11 -7.18 -7.57
CA LEU A 58 -3.68 -6.16 -8.53
C LEU A 58 -2.52 -6.64 -9.40
N ASN A 59 -2.54 -6.25 -10.67
CA ASN A 59 -1.41 -6.47 -11.57
C ASN A 59 -0.27 -5.48 -11.28
N ALA A 60 0.95 -5.84 -11.69
CA ALA A 60 2.14 -5.01 -11.44
C ALA A 60 2.07 -3.64 -12.15
N ASP A 61 1.44 -3.57 -13.32
CA ASP A 61 1.32 -2.34 -14.12
C ASP A 61 0.42 -1.31 -13.43
N GLU A 62 -0.77 -1.72 -12.95
CA GLU A 62 -1.68 -0.84 -12.23
C GLU A 62 -1.07 -0.39 -10.90
N VAL A 63 -0.39 -1.30 -10.20
CA VAL A 63 0.33 -0.95 -8.96
C VAL A 63 1.38 0.12 -9.23
N THR A 64 2.18 -0.05 -10.29
CA THR A 64 3.24 0.90 -10.62
C THR A 64 2.64 2.27 -10.98
N CYS A 65 1.62 2.30 -11.86
CA CYS A 65 0.92 3.54 -12.23
C CYS A 65 0.35 4.27 -11.01
N ARG A 66 -0.34 3.56 -10.11
CA ARG A 66 -0.91 4.16 -8.90
C ARG A 66 0.16 4.68 -7.95
N VAL A 67 1.23 3.91 -7.74
CA VAL A 67 2.34 4.33 -6.88
C VAL A 67 3.02 5.57 -7.45
N GLU A 68 3.29 5.61 -8.76
CA GLU A 68 3.87 6.78 -9.40
C GLU A 68 2.98 8.02 -9.29
N ASP A 69 1.67 7.88 -9.51
CA ASP A 69 0.70 8.97 -9.34
C ASP A 69 0.73 9.52 -7.90
N ILE A 70 0.69 8.64 -6.89
CA ILE A 70 0.78 9.05 -5.48
C ILE A 70 2.12 9.74 -5.20
N LEU A 71 3.23 9.14 -5.63
CA LEU A 71 4.57 9.69 -5.42
C LEU A 71 4.84 10.97 -6.22
N SER A 72 4.08 11.26 -7.28
CA SER A 72 4.17 12.52 -8.05
C SER A 72 3.53 13.68 -7.30
N LYS A 73 2.51 13.40 -6.48
CA LYS A 73 1.75 14.38 -5.70
C LYS A 73 2.44 14.75 -4.38
N ILE A 74 3.39 13.94 -3.93
CA ILE A 74 4.17 14.19 -2.72
C ILE A 74 5.35 15.09 -3.09
N LYS A 75 5.28 16.38 -2.68
CA LYS A 75 6.37 17.36 -2.84
C LYS A 75 7.55 17.11 -1.89
#